data_AF-A0A7S2ZJ36-F1
#
_entry.id   AF-A0A7S2ZJ36-F1
#
_cell.length_a   1.000
_cell.length_b   1.000
_cell.length_c   1.000
_cell.angle_alpha   90.00
_cell.angle_beta   90.00
_cell.angle_gamma   90.00
#
_symmetry.space_group_name_H-M   'P 1'
#
loop_
_entity.id
_entity.type
_entity.pdbx_description
1 polymer ?
#
loop_
_entity_poly.entity_id
_entity_poly.type
_entity_poly.pdbx_seq_one_letter_code
_entity_poly.pdbx_strand_id
1 'polypeptide(L)'
;MIDDTEEYRELVAKARETNLADVEVLGHLDVSHKDALGRPLVVVYGKRLTIREVNMENVFLHYIREMDEIANEDYTLVYFNSKVTRANLPSTGWLIHMYRKLPYRYRKNVAHFSIVHPSFSTRFLIYTMYPFLSSKAWKKLHFADHPDVSFDFRKRRLSRSCQAIDTRLVLLSYS
;
A
#
# COMPACT_ATOMS: atom_id res chain seq x y z
N MET A 1 1.89 18.54 16.88
CA MET A 1 2.61 19.09 15.73
C MET A 1 2.09 18.36 14.50
N ILE A 2 1.08 18.95 13.86
CA ILE A 2 0.42 18.40 12.67
C ILE A 2 1.20 18.94 11.49
N ASP A 3 1.91 18.05 10.81
CA ASP A 3 2.78 18.33 9.67
C ASP A 3 1.96 18.36 8.37
N ASP A 4 0.85 19.10 8.36
CA ASP A 4 0.12 19.38 7.12
C ASP A 4 0.77 20.61 6.48
N THR A 5 1.89 20.35 5.80
CA THR A 5 2.58 21.36 4.98
C THR A 5 1.64 21.83 3.87
N GLU A 6 1.73 23.09 3.45
CA GLU A 6 0.94 23.64 2.33
C GLU A 6 1.07 22.79 1.06
N GLU A 7 2.29 22.29 0.79
CA GLU A 7 2.58 21.33 -0.29
C GLU A 7 1.69 20.08 -0.23
N TYR A 8 1.41 19.56 0.96
CA TYR A 8 0.55 18.38 1.11
C TYR A 8 -0.92 18.71 0.84
N ARG A 9 -1.39 19.90 1.23
CA ARG A 9 -2.76 20.35 0.93
C ARG A 9 -2.97 20.53 -0.57
N GLU A 10 -1.98 21.09 -1.27
CA GLU A 10 -1.98 21.17 -2.72
C GLU A 10 -2.04 19.79 -3.37
N LEU A 11 -1.30 18.81 -2.84
CA LEU A 11 -1.37 17.43 -3.32
C LEU A 11 -2.75 16.81 -3.13
N VAL A 12 -3.40 17.03 -1.97
CA VAL A 12 -4.77 16.56 -1.71
C VAL A 12 -5.77 17.23 -2.64
N ALA A 13 -5.67 18.54 -2.85
CA ALA A 13 -6.52 19.28 -3.80
C ALA A 13 -6.36 18.71 -5.22
N LYS A 14 -5.11 18.56 -5.67
CA LYS A 14 -4.78 17.98 -6.97
C LYS A 14 -5.31 16.55 -7.11
N ALA A 15 -5.23 15.74 -6.07
CA ALA A 15 -5.74 14.37 -6.07
C ALA A 15 -7.27 14.30 -6.21
N ARG A 16 -7.99 15.32 -5.74
CA ARG A 16 -9.46 15.43 -5.87
C ARG A 16 -9.89 15.96 -7.24
N GLU A 17 -9.08 16.81 -7.86
CA GLU A 17 -9.36 17.43 -9.16
C GLU A 17 -8.96 16.55 -10.35
N THR A 18 -7.90 15.76 -10.20
CA THR A 18 -7.36 14.93 -11.27
C THR A 18 -8.27 13.72 -11.53
N ASN A 19 -8.54 13.41 -12.79
CA ASN A 19 -9.19 12.17 -13.16
C ASN A 19 -8.22 11.00 -12.97
N LEU A 20 -8.53 10.10 -12.01
CA LEU A 20 -7.72 8.94 -11.62
C LEU A 20 -8.40 7.61 -11.97
N ALA A 21 -9.42 7.63 -12.84
CA ALA A 21 -10.18 6.43 -13.21
C ALA A 21 -9.30 5.35 -13.85
N ASP A 22 -8.28 5.74 -14.61
CA ASP A 22 -7.27 4.85 -15.20
C ASP A 22 -6.51 4.06 -14.13
N VAL A 23 -6.18 4.71 -13.01
CA VAL A 23 -5.46 4.15 -11.87
C VAL A 23 -6.38 3.33 -10.95
N GLU A 24 -7.62 3.76 -10.76
CA GLU A 24 -8.65 3.06 -9.98
C GLU A 24 -8.98 1.69 -10.58
N VAL A 25 -9.11 1.62 -11.91
CA VAL A 25 -9.41 0.39 -12.64
C VAL A 25 -8.35 -0.70 -12.42
N LEU A 26 -7.10 -0.31 -12.12
CA LEU A 26 -6.05 -1.27 -11.78
C LEU A 26 -6.37 -2.05 -10.50
N GLY A 27 -7.13 -1.48 -9.57
CA GLY A 27 -7.44 -2.08 -8.27
C GLY A 27 -6.17 -2.41 -7.48
N HIS A 28 -5.19 -1.52 -7.54
CA HIS A 28 -3.88 -1.69 -6.90
C HIS A 28 -3.90 -1.39 -5.39
N LEU A 29 -4.93 -0.69 -4.92
CA LEU A 29 -5.15 -0.30 -3.54
C LEU A 29 -6.59 -0.68 -3.13
N ASP A 30 -6.74 -1.30 -1.95
CA ASP A 30 -8.04 -1.63 -1.35
C ASP A 30 -8.03 -1.24 0.12
N VAL A 31 -9.01 -0.44 0.53
CA VAL A 31 -9.15 0.11 1.90
C VAL A 31 -10.44 -0.35 2.59
N SER A 32 -11.21 -1.23 1.94
CA SER A 32 -12.57 -1.58 2.37
C SER A 32 -12.65 -2.49 3.60
N HIS A 33 -11.51 -2.96 4.11
CA HIS A 33 -11.44 -3.99 5.14
C HIS A 33 -11.08 -3.43 6.52
N LYS A 34 -11.46 -4.17 7.56
CA LYS A 34 -11.00 -3.92 8.93
C LYS A 34 -10.24 -5.14 9.43
N ASP A 35 -9.17 -4.88 10.16
CA ASP A 35 -8.40 -5.89 10.89
C ASP A 35 -9.21 -6.45 12.08
N ALA A 36 -8.74 -7.53 12.71
CA ALA A 36 -9.35 -8.15 13.89
C ALA A 36 -9.56 -7.17 15.05
N LEU A 37 -8.72 -6.12 15.12
CA LEU A 37 -8.81 -5.05 16.10
C LEU A 37 -9.72 -3.88 15.68
N GLY A 38 -10.46 -4.02 14.57
CA GLY A 38 -11.40 -3.00 14.07
C GLY A 38 -10.75 -1.81 13.34
N ARG A 39 -9.43 -1.85 13.14
CA ARG A 39 -8.63 -0.84 12.43
C ARG A 39 -8.79 -0.95 10.92
N PRO A 40 -8.76 0.15 10.15
CA PRO A 40 -8.73 0.09 8.69
C PRO A 40 -7.57 -0.76 8.18
N LEU A 41 -7.85 -1.64 7.23
CA LEU A 41 -6.88 -2.50 6.56
C LEU A 41 -6.68 -2.01 5.13
N VAL A 42 -5.46 -1.54 4.88
CA VAL A 42 -5.01 -1.01 3.59
C VAL A 42 -4.19 -2.07 2.89
N VAL A 43 -4.66 -2.55 1.75
CA VAL A 43 -4.04 -3.60 0.98
C VAL A 43 -3.50 -3.03 -0.33
N VAL A 44 -2.20 -3.23 -0.57
CA VAL A 44 -1.52 -2.80 -1.80
C VAL A 44 -1.11 -4.03 -2.61
N TYR A 45 -1.56 -4.10 -3.85
CA TYR A 45 -1.26 -5.20 -4.77
C TYR A 45 -0.17 -4.81 -5.77
N GLY A 46 1.08 -5.19 -5.49
CA GLY A 46 2.22 -4.82 -6.34
C GLY A 46 2.11 -5.29 -7.79
N LYS A 47 1.47 -6.44 -8.05
CA LYS A 47 1.35 -7.00 -9.41
C LYS A 47 0.55 -6.10 -10.37
N ARG A 48 -0.41 -5.35 -9.83
CA ARG A 48 -1.38 -4.55 -10.58
C ARG A 48 -0.85 -3.18 -10.97
N LEU A 49 0.32 -2.81 -10.46
CA LEU A 49 1.03 -1.61 -10.88
C LEU A 49 1.80 -1.92 -12.18
N THR A 50 1.18 -1.64 -13.32
CA THR A 50 1.85 -1.68 -14.63
C THR A 50 2.61 -0.38 -14.85
N ILE A 51 3.81 -0.29 -14.27
CA ILE A 51 4.64 0.94 -14.23
C ILE A 51 4.92 1.53 -15.61
N ARG A 52 4.92 0.71 -16.65
CA ARG A 52 5.16 1.14 -18.03
C ARG A 52 3.95 1.81 -18.68
N GLU A 53 2.75 1.54 -18.19
CA GLU A 53 1.48 1.93 -18.82
C GLU A 53 0.78 3.03 -18.00
N VAL A 54 1.15 3.18 -16.73
CA VAL A 54 0.45 4.02 -15.77
C VAL A 54 1.34 5.16 -15.32
N ASN A 55 0.77 6.35 -15.21
CA ASN A 55 1.45 7.50 -14.65
C ASN A 55 1.64 7.31 -13.13
N MET A 56 2.89 7.17 -12.70
CA MET A 56 3.24 6.96 -11.30
C MET A 56 2.86 8.15 -10.39
N GLU A 57 2.77 9.37 -10.93
CA GLU A 57 2.24 10.51 -10.18
C GLU A 57 0.75 10.35 -9.91
N ASN A 58 -0.03 9.85 -10.88
CA ASN A 58 -1.45 9.56 -10.69
C ASN A 58 -1.64 8.43 -9.65
N VAL A 59 -0.77 7.42 -9.66
CA VAL A 59 -0.76 6.37 -8.61
C VAL A 59 -0.52 6.98 -7.24
N PHE A 60 0.41 7.93 -7.13
CA PHE A 60 0.67 8.61 -5.86
C PHE A 60 -0.51 9.48 -5.42
N LEU A 61 -1.12 10.24 -6.32
CA LEU A 61 -2.31 11.05 -6.03
C LEU A 61 -3.49 10.18 -5.60
N HIS A 62 -3.72 9.05 -6.27
CA HIS A 62 -4.73 8.08 -5.86
C HIS A 62 -4.46 7.55 -4.46
N TYR A 63 -3.21 7.19 -4.15
CA TYR A 63 -2.82 6.77 -2.80
C TYR A 63 -3.10 7.86 -1.75
N ILE A 64 -2.75 9.13 -2.02
CA ILE A 64 -3.05 10.24 -1.11
C ILE A 64 -4.56 10.34 -0.89
N ARG A 65 -5.35 10.31 -1.96
CA ARG A 65 -6.82 10.48 -1.90
C ARG A 65 -7.48 9.44 -1.00
N GLU A 66 -7.12 8.17 -1.15
CA GLU A 66 -7.69 7.08 -0.34
C GLU A 66 -7.17 7.09 1.11
N MET A 67 -5.92 7.50 1.30
CA MET A 67 -5.27 7.44 2.62
C MET A 67 -5.44 8.71 3.45
N ASP A 68 -5.87 9.83 2.88
CA ASP A 68 -5.97 11.12 3.57
C ASP A 68 -6.84 11.03 4.83
N GLU A 69 -7.96 10.32 4.73
CA GLU A 69 -8.87 10.07 5.85
C GLU A 69 -8.32 8.98 6.79
N ILE A 70 -7.85 7.86 6.23
CA ILE A 70 -7.38 6.68 6.97
C ILE A 70 -6.15 6.99 7.81
N ALA A 71 -5.24 7.82 7.30
CA ALA A 71 -4.01 8.19 7.97
C ALA A 71 -4.23 9.04 9.23
N ASN A 72 -5.47 9.46 9.54
CA ASN A 72 -5.80 10.12 10.80
C ASN A 72 -5.99 9.13 11.96
N GLU A 73 -6.23 7.86 11.68
CA GLU A 73 -6.44 6.81 12.67
C GLU A 73 -5.38 5.70 12.55
N ASP A 74 -5.30 4.82 13.55
CA ASP A 74 -4.38 3.68 13.51
C ASP A 74 -4.85 2.65 12.47
N TYR A 75 -4.00 2.37 11.48
CA TYR A 75 -4.32 1.46 10.37
C TYR A 75 -3.26 0.38 10.17
N THR A 76 -3.64 -0.68 9.47
CA THR A 76 -2.73 -1.76 9.09
C THR A 76 -2.49 -1.73 7.59
N LEU A 77 -1.22 -1.79 7.19
CA LEU A 77 -0.80 -1.80 5.79
C LEU A 77 -0.29 -3.20 5.42
N VAL A 78 -0.81 -3.75 4.33
CA VAL A 78 -0.39 -5.07 3.81
C VAL A 78 -0.01 -4.92 2.35
N TYR A 79 1.23 -5.25 2.02
CA TYR A 79 1.74 -5.25 0.65
C TYR A 79 1.85 -6.68 0.12
N PHE A 80 1.01 -7.01 -0.86
CA PHE A 80 1.04 -8.30 -1.54
C PHE A 80 1.96 -8.25 -2.75
N ASN A 81 2.95 -9.13 -2.71
CA ASN A 81 3.99 -9.22 -3.72
C ASN A 81 3.87 -10.52 -4.54
N SER A 82 2.66 -10.83 -5.00
CA SER A 82 2.42 -12.04 -5.79
C SER A 82 2.93 -11.85 -7.22
N LYS A 83 4.06 -12.49 -7.56
CA LYS A 83 4.66 -12.51 -8.91
C LYS A 83 5.01 -11.14 -9.48
N VAL A 84 5.45 -10.19 -8.64
CA VAL A 84 5.95 -8.89 -9.12
C VAL A 84 7.33 -9.11 -9.75
N THR A 85 7.42 -8.85 -11.05
CA THR A 85 8.70 -8.81 -11.78
C THR A 85 9.38 -7.45 -11.56
N ARG A 86 10.71 -7.36 -11.76
CA ARG A 86 11.45 -6.08 -11.72
C ARG A 86 10.81 -4.96 -12.58
N ALA A 87 10.09 -5.32 -13.64
CA ALA A 87 9.37 -4.37 -14.50
C ALA A 87 8.18 -3.67 -13.82
N ASN A 88 7.64 -4.25 -12.74
CA ASN A 88 6.48 -3.75 -12.00
C ASN A 88 6.87 -3.22 -10.61
N LEU A 89 8.17 -3.14 -10.30
CA LEU A 89 8.68 -2.52 -9.08
C LEU A 89 8.98 -1.04 -9.33
N PRO A 90 8.41 -0.11 -8.54
CA PRO A 90 8.70 1.29 -8.68
C PRO A 90 10.18 1.56 -8.45
N SER A 91 10.70 2.59 -9.10
CA SER A 91 12.08 3.00 -8.89
C SER A 91 12.29 3.41 -7.43
N THR A 92 13.47 3.09 -6.88
CA THR A 92 13.82 3.48 -5.51
C THR A 92 13.69 5.00 -5.32
N GLY A 93 14.04 5.78 -6.35
CA GLY A 93 13.90 7.24 -6.34
C GLY A 93 12.44 7.70 -6.18
N TRP A 94 11.49 7.08 -6.90
CA TRP A 94 10.07 7.41 -6.76
C TRP A 94 9.54 7.04 -5.37
N LEU A 95 9.94 5.89 -4.83
CA LEU A 95 9.53 5.48 -3.48
C LEU A 95 10.07 6.42 -2.39
N ILE A 96 11.32 6.86 -2.51
CA ILE A 96 11.91 7.86 -1.60
C ILE A 96 11.17 9.19 -1.77
N HIS A 97 10.86 9.60 -3.00
CA HIS A 97 10.13 10.83 -3.28
C HIS A 97 8.74 10.82 -2.62
N MET A 98 7.96 9.76 -2.84
CA MET A 98 6.67 9.54 -2.19
C MET A 98 6.82 9.61 -0.66
N TYR A 99 7.74 8.83 -0.09
CA TYR A 99 7.92 8.73 1.36
C TYR A 99 8.28 10.08 2.00
N ARG A 100 9.01 10.95 1.29
CA ARG A 100 9.37 12.30 1.76
C ARG A 100 8.21 13.29 1.68
N LYS A 101 7.33 13.15 0.70
CA LYS A 101 6.13 14.00 0.53
C LYS A 101 5.00 13.63 1.49
N LEU A 102 5.00 12.42 2.03
CA LEU A 102 3.98 11.97 2.97
C LEU A 102 4.17 12.60 4.36
N PRO A 103 3.12 13.19 4.95
CA PRO A 103 3.21 13.84 6.24
C PRO A 103 3.45 12.81 7.35
N TYR A 104 3.95 13.27 8.50
CA TYR A 104 4.33 12.39 9.61
C TYR A 104 3.24 11.39 10.06
N ARG A 105 1.95 11.79 9.98
CA ARG A 105 0.81 10.94 10.39
C ARG A 105 0.75 9.58 9.68
N TYR A 106 1.13 9.53 8.40
CA TYR A 106 1.18 8.30 7.60
C TYR A 106 2.19 7.28 8.13
N ARG A 107 3.19 7.71 8.91
CA ARG A 107 4.22 6.81 9.46
C ARG A 107 3.94 6.51 10.93
N LYS A 108 3.37 7.48 11.64
CA LYS A 108 3.00 7.37 13.04
C LYS A 108 1.89 6.34 13.24
N ASN A 109 0.82 6.46 12.47
CA ASN A 109 -0.44 5.73 12.68
C ASN A 109 -0.47 4.36 11.99
N VAL A 110 0.59 3.98 11.27
CA VAL A 110 0.78 2.58 10.85
C VAL A 110 0.96 1.73 12.09
N ALA A 111 -0.02 0.91 12.42
CA ALA A 111 0.06 0.02 13.56
C ALA A 111 0.84 -1.26 13.21
N HIS A 112 0.63 -1.79 12.01
CA HIS A 112 1.32 -2.96 11.49
C HIS A 112 1.57 -2.80 9.99
N PHE A 113 2.77 -3.16 9.51
CA PHE A 113 3.10 -3.19 8.09
C PHE A 113 3.62 -4.58 7.71
N SER A 114 2.87 -5.35 6.95
CA SER A 114 3.29 -6.68 6.50
C SER A 114 3.53 -6.72 4.99
N ILE A 115 4.62 -7.38 4.60
CA ILE A 115 4.90 -7.72 3.20
C ILE A 115 4.65 -9.22 3.05
N VAL A 116 3.64 -9.57 2.26
CA VAL A 116 3.26 -10.95 1.99
C VAL A 116 3.87 -11.40 0.66
N HIS A 117 4.49 -12.58 0.66
CA HIS A 117 5.24 -13.15 -0.47
C HIS A 117 6.44 -12.30 -0.94
N PRO A 118 7.36 -11.88 -0.05
CA PRO A 118 8.47 -11.02 -0.43
C PRO A 118 9.40 -11.70 -1.45
N SER A 119 9.40 -11.22 -2.70
CA SER A 119 10.38 -11.59 -3.71
C SER A 119 11.77 -11.03 -3.36
N PHE A 120 12.83 -11.65 -3.89
CA PHE A 120 14.21 -11.18 -3.69
C PHE A 120 14.40 -9.71 -4.12
N SER A 121 13.76 -9.30 -5.21
CA SER A 121 13.83 -7.91 -5.71
C SER A 121 13.15 -6.93 -4.76
N THR A 122 12.03 -7.31 -4.14
CA THR A 122 11.35 -6.47 -3.14
C THR A 122 12.10 -6.40 -1.83
N ARG A 123 12.68 -7.52 -1.36
CA ARG A 123 13.57 -7.49 -0.18
C ARG A 123 14.73 -6.54 -0.43
N PHE A 124 15.39 -6.65 -1.58
CA PHE A 124 16.47 -5.75 -1.97
C PHE A 124 16.01 -4.28 -2.01
N LEU A 125 14.88 -3.98 -2.64
CA LEU A 125 14.33 -2.63 -2.70
C LEU A 125 14.08 -2.04 -1.30
N ILE A 126 13.45 -2.81 -0.42
CA ILE A 126 13.19 -2.39 0.96
C ILE A 126 14.50 -2.18 1.74
N TYR A 127 15.51 -3.04 1.56
CA TYR A 127 16.84 -2.82 2.14
C TYR A 127 17.52 -1.55 1.58
N THR A 128 17.36 -1.24 0.30
CA THR A 128 17.89 0.03 -0.25
C THR A 128 17.16 1.25 0.30
N MET A 129 15.90 1.11 0.71
CA MET A 129 15.12 2.16 1.37
C MET A 129 15.37 2.25 2.88
N TYR A 130 15.99 1.23 3.49
CA TYR A 130 16.33 1.18 4.92
C TYR A 130 16.91 2.49 5.48
N PRO A 131 17.94 3.14 4.87
CA PRO A 131 18.51 4.37 5.43
C PRO A 131 17.54 5.55 5.48
N PHE A 132 16.43 5.50 4.73
CA PHE A 132 15.40 6.54 4.72
C PHE A 132 14.24 6.22 5.67
N LEU A 133 14.11 4.96 6.10
CA LEU A 133 13.12 4.52 7.06
C LEU A 133 13.61 4.80 8.48
N SER A 134 12.74 5.36 9.32
CA SER A 134 13.07 5.49 10.75
C SER A 134 13.17 4.11 11.40
N SER A 135 14.01 3.94 12.43
CA SER A 135 14.13 2.67 13.16
C SER A 135 12.78 2.20 13.75
N LYS A 136 11.86 3.12 14.01
CA LYS A 136 10.49 2.81 14.46
C LYS A 136 9.63 2.26 13.32
N ALA A 137 9.74 2.81 12.10
CA ALA A 137 9.04 2.30 10.93
C ALA A 137 9.55 0.91 10.53
N TRP A 138 10.86 0.68 10.62
CA TRP A 138 11.45 -0.63 10.35
C TRP A 138 10.94 -1.72 11.31
N LYS A 139 10.80 -1.42 12.60
CA LYS A 139 10.26 -2.38 13.59
C LYS A 139 8.80 -2.75 13.34
N LYS A 140 8.05 -1.93 12.61
CA LYS A 140 6.66 -2.20 12.23
C LYS A 140 6.56 -3.05 10.98
N LEU A 141 7.67 -3.23 10.25
CA LEU A 141 7.73 -4.00 9.01
C LEU A 141 7.98 -5.47 9.32
N HIS A 142 7.05 -6.32 8.87
CA HIS A 142 7.13 -7.76 9.00
C HIS A 142 7.13 -8.40 7.62
N PHE A 143 8.16 -9.20 7.32
CA PHE A 143 8.17 -10.06 6.15
C PHE A 143 7.47 -11.35 6.52
N ALA A 144 6.38 -11.65 5.82
CA ALA A 144 5.62 -12.86 6.03
C ALA A 144 5.59 -13.67 4.73
N ASP A 145 5.99 -14.92 4.80
CA ASP A 145 5.89 -15.83 3.65
C ASP A 145 4.42 -16.26 3.44
N HIS A 146 3.58 -16.19 4.48
CA HIS A 146 2.13 -16.34 4.41
C HIS A 146 1.42 -15.12 5.04
N PRO A 147 0.23 -14.72 4.54
CA PRO A 147 -0.58 -13.72 5.23
C PRO A 147 -0.91 -14.25 6.63
N ASP A 148 -0.57 -13.48 7.66
CA ASP A 148 -0.79 -13.86 9.06
C ASP A 148 -2.28 -14.09 9.34
N VAL A 149 -2.59 -15.07 10.21
CA VAL A 149 -3.94 -15.54 10.55
C VAL A 149 -4.79 -14.43 11.21
N SER A 150 -4.13 -13.40 11.75
CA SER A 150 -4.75 -12.16 12.21
C SER A 150 -5.54 -11.44 11.10
N PHE A 151 -5.15 -11.60 9.83
CA PHE A 151 -5.86 -11.13 8.66
C PHE A 151 -6.79 -12.23 8.12
N ASP A 152 -7.82 -12.60 8.88
CA ASP A 152 -8.87 -13.49 8.39
C ASP A 152 -9.73 -12.76 7.34
N PHE A 153 -9.26 -12.70 6.10
CA PHE A 153 -10.01 -12.21 4.92
C PHE A 153 -11.31 -13.00 4.67
N ARG A 154 -11.45 -14.16 5.32
CA ARG A 154 -12.43 -15.21 5.03
C ARG A 154 -13.88 -14.87 5.43
N LYS A 155 -14.13 -13.78 6.18
CA LYS A 155 -15.44 -13.58 6.84
C LYS A 155 -16.38 -12.53 6.29
N ARG A 156 -16.04 -11.65 5.35
CA ARG A 156 -17.01 -10.64 4.89
C ARG A 156 -16.92 -10.36 3.39
N ARG A 157 -18.12 -10.30 2.79
CA ARG A 157 -18.43 -10.17 1.37
C ARG A 157 -17.64 -9.03 0.73
N LEU A 158 -16.50 -9.38 0.14
CA LEU A 158 -15.74 -8.54 -0.79
C LEU A 158 -16.70 -7.95 -1.84
N SER A 159 -16.47 -6.68 -2.20
CA SER A 159 -17.06 -6.05 -3.37
C SER A 159 -16.93 -6.97 -4.61
N ARG A 160 -17.91 -6.95 -5.52
CA ARG A 160 -17.93 -7.82 -6.72
C ARG A 160 -16.68 -7.67 -7.61
N SER A 161 -16.03 -6.51 -7.60
CA SER A 161 -14.74 -6.30 -8.29
C SER A 161 -13.57 -7.02 -7.62
N CYS A 162 -13.67 -7.31 -6.32
CA CYS A 162 -12.67 -8.04 -5.53
C CYS A 162 -12.89 -9.56 -5.48
N GLN A 163 -14.09 -10.07 -5.78
CA GLN A 163 -14.35 -11.52 -5.75
C GLN A 163 -13.53 -12.33 -6.77
N ALA A 164 -13.14 -11.75 -7.91
CA ALA A 164 -12.26 -12.42 -8.87
C ALA A 164 -10.80 -12.52 -8.39
N ILE A 165 -10.44 -11.78 -7.34
CA ILE A 165 -9.06 -11.62 -6.83
C ILE A 165 -8.76 -12.66 -5.76
N ASP A 166 -9.74 -12.93 -4.90
CA ASP A 166 -9.54 -13.64 -3.64
C ASP A 166 -9.36 -15.15 -3.82
N THR A 167 -10.16 -15.78 -4.69
CA THR A 167 -10.11 -17.25 -4.80
C THR A 167 -8.80 -17.77 -5.40
N ARG A 168 -8.08 -16.97 -6.21
CA ARG A 168 -6.85 -17.44 -6.87
C ARG A 168 -5.58 -17.05 -6.12
N LEU A 169 -5.54 -15.92 -5.42
CA LEU A 169 -4.34 -15.48 -4.67
C LEU A 169 -4.21 -16.21 -3.33
N VAL A 170 -5.32 -16.49 -2.66
CA VAL A 170 -5.31 -17.24 -1.40
C VAL A 170 -5.07 -18.73 -1.65
N LEU A 171 -5.70 -19.34 -2.67
CA LEU A 171 -5.49 -20.77 -2.97
C LEU A 171 -4.09 -21.09 -3.55
N LEU A 172 -3.47 -20.18 -4.31
CA LEU A 172 -2.10 -20.39 -4.83
C LEU A 172 -0.99 -20.14 -3.80
N SER A 173 -1.36 -19.70 -2.59
CA SER A 173 -0.43 -19.64 -1.44
C SER A 173 -0.47 -20.94 -0.61
N TYR A 174 -1.35 -21.89 -0.97
CA TYR A 174 -1.62 -23.15 -0.28
C TYR A 174 -1.58 -24.35 -1.25
N SER A 175 -0.64 -24.35 -2.20
CA SER A 175 -0.30 -25.52 -3.02
C SER A 175 1.21 -25.63 -3.16
#